data_AF-A0A2T0MQ42-F1
#
_entry.id   AF-A0A2T0MQ42-F1
#
_cell.length_a   1.000
_cell.length_b   1.000
_cell.length_c   1.000
_cell.angle_alpha   90.00
_cell.angle_beta   90.00
_cell.angle_gamma   90.00
#
_symmetry.space_group_name_H-M   'P 1'
#
loop_
_entity.id
_entity.type
_entity.pdbx_description
1 polymer ?
#
loop_
_entity_poly.entity_id
_entity_poly.type
_entity_poly.pdbx_seq_one_letter_code
_entity_poly.pdbx_strand_id
1 'polypeptide(L)'
;MNGRLDTPTTVALIVAALVKAAFLWLILRTPVRGTPDRRAKALRTLLYVTVAYTLVLRHPIGLLPDAVDEVLTLVLWTAIHVLYLLVIRWRSPTSRAAAGAVFAVGLALFVQDALDRLDLYEVGSSGLSSMASTLSVVAATVLTVVGQRRDGRWSRGTLIAGWSSIGVYTLILPLTLIAKDLRGDGVVVTLIFFDVAMLVGSVWHAATARELAVEDRPADDPPPVRRRVNRVLVAAVTVLPLAVLIQPEQAAYLTYSSGSTQCYDQPAFGDLKPSERDATFLCRARGRDGGVPPMFPDSMSDQAVLAYGRVLCRTQDHDEQQAILTRAGSERAAWGVNAWDLVYVCPETVGATRPDLLRSTAETQEDYADSIAEANAKCRDPWPRTKGVVRATANYFLFADGDHGYLVHDPGDAAFEEEAEQATDRVYDDSTRIGVAGSAALVGHLADVSDLCLTVKAFRTAPPARTAGWDQVSEVPLISRSGRLTVPEMGEGEVGAGAPMPNLAIKGKGRYRLRVYIRVNDAAEEHLVVVFPGTSSKMLKLKS
;
A
#
# COMPACT_ATOMS: atom_id res chain seq x y z
N MET A 1 14.47 33.53 -2.25
CA MET A 1 15.59 33.01 -3.07
C MET A 1 15.15 33.04 -4.52
N ASN A 2 15.92 33.67 -5.42
CA ASN A 2 15.57 33.74 -6.85
C ASN A 2 15.94 32.42 -7.53
N GLY A 3 14.97 31.51 -7.65
CA GLY A 3 15.12 30.22 -8.32
C GLY A 3 15.27 30.39 -9.83
N ARG A 4 16.49 30.61 -10.29
CA ARG A 4 16.81 30.59 -11.72
C ARG A 4 17.07 29.13 -12.11
N LEU A 5 16.22 28.59 -12.99
CA LEU A 5 16.47 27.28 -13.61
C LEU A 5 17.85 27.29 -14.28
N ASP A 6 18.60 26.20 -14.15
CA ASP A 6 19.88 26.05 -14.80
C ASP A 6 19.71 25.95 -16.33
N THR A 7 20.73 26.39 -17.06
CA THR A 7 20.74 26.41 -18.53
C THR A 7 20.35 25.08 -19.19
N PRO A 8 20.84 23.90 -18.74
CA PRO A 8 20.46 22.64 -19.38
C PRO A 8 18.98 22.30 -19.20
N THR A 9 18.41 22.56 -18.01
CA THR A 9 16.97 22.39 -17.76
C THR A 9 16.16 23.32 -18.66
N THR A 10 16.57 24.57 -18.78
CA THR A 10 15.90 25.54 -19.67
C THR A 10 15.90 25.08 -21.12
N VAL A 11 17.04 24.61 -21.64
CA VAL A 11 17.17 24.10 -23.01
C VAL A 11 16.29 22.87 -23.23
N ALA A 12 16.29 21.93 -22.29
CA ALA A 12 15.48 20.72 -22.39
C ALA A 12 13.98 21.02 -22.40
N LEU A 13 13.51 21.93 -21.55
CA LEU A 13 12.11 22.36 -21.53
C LEU A 13 11.68 23.01 -22.85
N ILE A 14 12.54 23.83 -23.45
CA ILE A 14 12.28 24.42 -24.78
C ILE A 14 12.15 23.33 -25.84
N VAL A 15 13.05 22.34 -25.85
CA VAL A 15 13.00 21.21 -26.79
C VAL A 15 11.72 20.40 -26.58
N ALA A 16 11.37 20.08 -25.33
CA ALA A 16 10.15 19.35 -24.99
C ALA A 16 8.89 20.10 -25.45
N ALA A 17 8.82 21.42 -25.22
CA ALA A 17 7.71 22.25 -25.67
C ALA A 17 7.57 22.25 -27.20
N LEU A 18 8.68 22.34 -27.94
CA LEU A 18 8.67 22.27 -29.40
C LEU A 18 8.20 20.90 -29.92
N VAL A 19 8.64 19.81 -29.28
CA VAL A 19 8.19 18.46 -29.62
C VAL A 19 6.70 18.27 -29.33
N LYS A 20 6.23 18.70 -28.16
CA LYS A 20 4.81 18.64 -27.78
C LYS A 20 3.95 19.44 -28.77
N ALA A 21 4.39 20.66 -29.12
CA ALA A 21 3.72 21.49 -30.13
C ALA A 21 3.69 20.82 -31.51
N ALA A 22 4.79 20.17 -31.93
CA ALA A 22 4.83 19.44 -33.19
C ALA A 22 3.86 18.23 -33.20
N PHE A 23 3.75 17.50 -32.09
CA PHE A 23 2.80 16.39 -31.94
C PHE A 23 1.35 16.86 -31.94
N LEU A 24 1.03 17.92 -31.19
CA LEU A 24 -0.29 18.54 -31.21
C LEU A 24 -0.66 19.01 -32.63
N TRP A 25 0.29 19.60 -33.35
CA TRP A 25 0.06 19.99 -34.75
C TRP A 25 -0.18 18.78 -35.67
N LEU A 26 0.50 17.64 -35.45
CA LEU A 26 0.24 16.40 -36.19
C LEU A 26 -1.13 15.80 -35.87
N ILE A 27 -1.60 15.94 -34.63
CA ILE A 27 -2.92 15.51 -34.18
C ILE A 27 -4.02 16.36 -34.83
N LEU A 28 -3.88 17.69 -34.80
CA LEU A 28 -4.88 18.65 -35.29
C LEU A 28 -4.95 18.80 -36.82
N ARG A 29 -4.05 18.14 -37.56
CA ARG A 29 -4.07 18.17 -39.03
C ARG A 29 -5.40 17.65 -39.59
N THR A 30 -5.95 18.41 -40.54
CA THR A 30 -7.27 18.15 -41.15
C THR A 30 -7.42 16.72 -41.68
N PRO A 31 -8.58 16.07 -41.46
CA PRO A 31 -8.88 14.75 -42.00
C PRO A 31 -8.74 14.70 -43.53
N VAL A 32 -8.31 13.56 -44.08
CA VAL A 32 -8.34 13.35 -45.54
C VAL A 32 -9.80 13.28 -45.99
N ARG A 33 -10.12 14.03 -47.05
CA ARG A 33 -11.45 14.03 -47.67
C ARG A 33 -11.71 12.68 -48.33
N GLY A 34 -12.88 12.12 -48.06
CA GLY A 34 -13.37 10.84 -48.56
C GLY A 34 -14.66 10.47 -47.84
N THR A 35 -15.47 9.60 -48.43
CA THR A 35 -16.74 9.13 -47.85
C THR A 35 -16.50 7.79 -47.14
N PRO A 36 -16.18 7.78 -45.82
CA PRO A 36 -16.03 6.52 -45.10
C PRO A 36 -17.37 5.79 -44.99
N ASP A 37 -17.34 4.47 -44.99
CA ASP A 37 -18.50 3.66 -44.63
C ASP A 37 -18.91 3.88 -43.16
N ARG A 38 -20.09 3.36 -42.76
CA ARG A 38 -20.63 3.59 -41.41
C ARG A 38 -19.67 3.11 -40.30
N ARG A 39 -18.95 2.01 -40.54
CA ARG A 39 -18.03 1.40 -39.57
C ARG A 39 -16.73 2.19 -39.44
N ALA A 40 -16.13 2.61 -40.56
CA ALA A 40 -14.95 3.47 -40.56
C ALA A 40 -15.27 4.86 -40.00
N LYS A 41 -16.48 5.38 -40.20
CA LYS A 41 -16.93 6.62 -39.54
C LYS A 41 -16.99 6.46 -38.02
N ALA A 42 -17.57 5.37 -37.53
CA ALA A 42 -17.61 5.09 -36.09
C ALA A 42 -16.19 4.94 -35.50
N LEU A 43 -15.32 4.16 -36.15
CA LEU A 43 -13.94 3.98 -35.70
C LEU A 43 -13.17 5.30 -35.69
N ARG A 44 -13.30 6.11 -36.76
CA ARG A 44 -12.71 7.45 -36.83
C ARG A 44 -13.16 8.33 -35.66
N THR A 45 -14.46 8.32 -35.34
CA THR A 45 -14.98 9.08 -34.21
C THR A 45 -14.39 8.59 -32.89
N LEU A 46 -14.40 7.28 -32.61
CA LEU A 46 -13.87 6.74 -31.35
C LEU A 46 -12.37 6.99 -31.18
N LEU A 47 -11.58 6.94 -32.27
CA LEU A 47 -10.17 7.29 -32.23
C LEU A 47 -9.94 8.77 -31.89
N TYR A 48 -10.75 9.68 -32.42
CA TYR A 48 -10.69 11.09 -32.01
C TYR A 48 -11.19 11.32 -30.58
N VAL A 49 -12.21 10.58 -30.13
CA VAL A 49 -12.66 10.59 -28.72
C VAL A 49 -11.53 10.12 -27.82
N THR A 50 -10.78 9.07 -28.19
CA THR A 50 -9.61 8.59 -27.43
C THR A 50 -8.53 9.66 -27.35
N VAL A 51 -8.24 10.34 -28.46
CA VAL A 51 -7.27 11.44 -28.49
C VAL A 51 -7.73 12.61 -27.61
N ALA A 52 -9.01 12.99 -27.68
CA ALA A 52 -9.57 14.05 -26.84
C ALA A 52 -9.59 13.66 -25.36
N TYR A 53 -9.89 12.38 -25.07
CA TYR A 53 -9.85 11.81 -23.74
C TYR A 53 -8.44 11.94 -23.14
N THR A 54 -7.43 11.42 -23.84
CA THR A 54 -6.03 11.47 -23.40
C THR A 54 -5.51 12.90 -23.20
N LEU A 55 -5.86 13.84 -24.08
CA LEU A 55 -5.28 15.19 -24.07
C LEU A 55 -6.02 16.20 -23.19
N VAL A 56 -7.33 16.05 -23.03
CA VAL A 56 -8.19 17.09 -22.45
C VAL A 56 -9.07 16.54 -21.35
N LEU A 57 -9.76 15.41 -21.58
CA LEU A 57 -10.78 14.95 -20.65
C LEU A 57 -10.23 14.14 -19.48
N ARG A 58 -9.00 13.63 -19.57
CA ARG A 58 -8.38 12.82 -18.50
C ARG A 58 -8.36 13.54 -17.15
N HIS A 59 -7.94 14.81 -17.12
CA HIS A 59 -7.88 15.58 -15.88
C HIS A 59 -9.24 15.83 -15.22
N PRO A 60 -10.27 16.33 -15.93
CA PRO A 60 -11.59 16.52 -15.33
C PRO A 60 -12.31 15.19 -15.04
N ILE A 61 -12.06 14.12 -15.81
CA ILE A 61 -12.62 12.79 -15.53
C ILE A 61 -11.98 12.17 -14.28
N GLY A 62 -10.71 12.48 -14.00
CA GLY A 62 -10.07 12.10 -12.73
C GLY A 62 -10.68 12.74 -11.47
N LEU A 63 -11.68 13.64 -11.62
CA LEU A 63 -12.49 14.13 -10.50
C LEU A 63 -13.73 13.25 -10.24
N LEU A 64 -14.06 12.35 -11.16
CA LEU A 64 -15.13 11.37 -11.00
C LEU A 64 -14.59 10.16 -10.21
N PRO A 65 -15.47 9.34 -9.62
CA PRO A 65 -15.04 8.10 -8.99
C PRO A 65 -14.25 7.22 -9.97
N ASP A 66 -13.18 6.59 -9.50
CA ASP A 66 -12.26 5.78 -10.32
C ASP A 66 -13.01 4.71 -11.15
N ALA A 67 -14.07 4.13 -10.59
CA ALA A 67 -14.93 3.17 -11.27
C ALA A 67 -15.52 3.71 -12.59
N VAL A 68 -15.87 5.00 -12.64
CA VAL A 68 -16.46 5.62 -13.84
C VAL A 68 -15.41 5.75 -14.94
N ASP A 69 -14.18 6.15 -14.61
CA ASP A 69 -13.10 6.27 -15.57
C ASP A 69 -12.69 4.92 -16.15
N GLU A 70 -12.57 3.90 -15.28
CA GLU A 70 -12.21 2.55 -15.68
C GLU A 70 -13.27 1.92 -16.61
N VAL A 71 -14.56 2.06 -16.26
CA VAL A 71 -15.67 1.57 -17.09
C VAL A 71 -15.72 2.29 -18.42
N LEU A 72 -15.56 3.62 -18.44
CA LEU A 72 -15.56 4.41 -19.67
C LEU A 72 -14.43 3.97 -20.59
N THR A 73 -13.23 3.82 -20.04
CA THR A 73 -12.02 3.39 -20.75
C THR A 73 -12.18 1.98 -21.31
N LEU A 74 -12.70 1.05 -20.51
CA LEU A 74 -12.98 -0.33 -20.93
C LEU A 74 -13.98 -0.37 -22.10
N VAL A 75 -15.09 0.36 -22.00
CA VAL A 75 -16.11 0.42 -23.06
C VAL A 75 -15.53 1.01 -24.35
N LEU A 76 -14.77 2.10 -24.23
CA LEU A 76 -14.13 2.76 -25.37
C LEU A 76 -13.16 1.82 -26.10
N TRP A 77 -12.24 1.18 -25.37
CA TRP A 77 -11.27 0.26 -25.96
C TRP A 77 -11.91 -0.99 -26.54
N THR A 78 -12.93 -1.53 -25.88
CA THR A 78 -13.70 -2.67 -26.41
C THR A 78 -14.31 -2.33 -27.78
N ALA A 79 -14.97 -1.17 -27.88
CA ALA A 79 -15.58 -0.72 -29.13
C ALA A 79 -14.53 -0.50 -30.23
N ILE A 80 -13.37 0.07 -29.91
CA ILE A 80 -12.25 0.28 -30.84
C ILE A 80 -11.70 -1.06 -31.34
N HIS A 81 -11.44 -2.03 -30.46
CA HIS A 81 -10.93 -3.35 -30.85
C HIS A 81 -11.89 -4.08 -31.78
N VAL A 82 -13.19 -4.09 -31.47
CA VAL A 82 -14.21 -4.69 -32.34
C VAL A 82 -14.23 -4.01 -33.71
N LEU A 83 -14.20 -2.68 -33.74
CA LEU A 83 -14.18 -1.94 -35.00
C LEU A 83 -12.89 -2.12 -35.80
N TYR A 84 -11.72 -2.26 -35.16
CA TYR A 84 -10.49 -2.62 -35.86
C TYR A 84 -10.60 -3.98 -36.55
N LEU A 85 -11.17 -4.98 -35.89
CA LEU A 85 -11.40 -6.30 -36.51
C LEU A 85 -12.35 -6.24 -37.71
N LEU A 86 -13.30 -5.30 -37.70
CA LEU A 86 -14.31 -5.13 -38.74
C LEU A 86 -13.85 -4.25 -39.91
N VAL A 87 -13.05 -3.21 -39.64
CA VAL A 87 -12.67 -2.18 -40.62
C VAL A 87 -11.36 -2.51 -41.34
N ILE A 88 -10.39 -3.11 -40.64
CA ILE A 88 -9.13 -3.53 -41.27
C ILE A 88 -9.40 -4.73 -42.18
N ARG A 89 -8.96 -4.65 -43.44
CA ARG A 89 -9.03 -5.74 -44.41
C ARG A 89 -7.93 -6.77 -44.14
N TRP A 90 -8.20 -7.68 -43.21
CA TRP A 90 -7.29 -8.78 -42.87
C TRP A 90 -7.10 -9.73 -44.06
N ARG A 91 -5.84 -9.94 -44.46
CA ARG A 91 -5.48 -10.81 -45.59
C ARG A 91 -5.84 -12.29 -45.36
N SER A 92 -5.86 -12.75 -44.11
CA SER A 92 -6.24 -14.12 -43.76
C SER A 92 -7.18 -14.15 -42.55
N PRO A 93 -8.12 -15.12 -42.50
CA PRO A 93 -8.98 -15.32 -41.34
C PRO A 93 -8.17 -15.62 -40.07
N THR A 94 -7.03 -16.31 -40.21
CA THR A 94 -6.12 -16.60 -39.09
C THR A 94 -5.53 -15.33 -38.46
N SER A 95 -5.15 -14.33 -39.26
CA SER A 95 -4.63 -13.07 -38.73
C SER A 95 -5.69 -12.26 -37.97
N ARG A 96 -6.94 -12.30 -38.47
CA ARG A 96 -8.08 -11.70 -37.78
C ARG A 96 -8.41 -12.41 -36.47
N ALA A 97 -8.39 -13.74 -36.45
CA ALA A 97 -8.61 -14.54 -35.25
C ALA A 97 -7.52 -14.29 -34.20
N ALA A 98 -6.25 -14.25 -34.62
CA ALA A 98 -5.13 -13.92 -33.73
C ALA A 98 -5.27 -12.52 -33.11
N ALA A 99 -5.63 -11.51 -33.92
CA ALA A 99 -5.91 -10.17 -33.41
C ALA A 99 -7.07 -10.15 -32.42
N GLY A 100 -8.16 -10.87 -32.72
CA GLY A 100 -9.30 -11.00 -31.81
C GLY A 100 -8.94 -11.65 -30.48
N ALA A 101 -8.14 -12.72 -30.49
CA ALA A 101 -7.66 -13.37 -29.27
C ALA A 101 -6.79 -12.44 -28.42
N VAL A 102 -5.84 -11.73 -29.04
CA VAL A 102 -4.97 -10.78 -28.31
C VAL A 102 -5.77 -9.61 -27.74
N PHE A 103 -6.73 -9.05 -28.49
CA PHE A 103 -7.61 -8.00 -27.96
C PHE A 103 -8.45 -8.48 -26.79
N ALA A 104 -8.98 -9.71 -26.85
CA ALA A 104 -9.75 -10.29 -25.75
C ALA A 104 -8.89 -10.50 -24.49
N VAL A 105 -7.65 -10.99 -24.65
CA VAL A 105 -6.70 -11.13 -23.54
C VAL A 105 -6.36 -9.76 -22.93
N GLY A 106 -6.09 -8.74 -23.76
CA GLY A 106 -5.85 -7.39 -23.27
C GLY A 106 -7.01 -6.80 -22.48
N LEU A 107 -8.25 -6.99 -22.95
CA LEU A 107 -9.45 -6.55 -22.23
C LEU A 107 -9.66 -7.32 -20.92
N ALA A 108 -9.40 -8.64 -20.90
CA ALA A 108 -9.52 -9.44 -19.68
C ALA A 108 -8.50 -8.99 -18.62
N LEU A 109 -7.26 -8.72 -19.01
CA LEU A 109 -6.23 -8.18 -18.11
C LEU A 109 -6.59 -6.77 -17.61
N PHE A 110 -7.19 -5.94 -18.46
CA PHE A 110 -7.68 -4.62 -18.06
C PHE A 110 -8.84 -4.72 -17.06
N VAL A 111 -9.79 -5.63 -17.28
CA VAL A 111 -10.90 -5.88 -16.33
C VAL A 111 -10.35 -6.35 -14.99
N GLN A 112 -9.37 -7.26 -14.99
CA GLN A 112 -8.75 -7.74 -13.77
C GLN A 112 -8.08 -6.59 -13.00
N ASP A 113 -7.31 -5.74 -13.69
CA ASP A 113 -6.66 -4.56 -13.09
C ASP A 113 -7.68 -3.56 -12.52
N ALA A 114 -8.78 -3.32 -13.25
CA ALA A 114 -9.86 -2.47 -12.77
C ALA A 114 -10.58 -3.05 -11.54
N LEU A 115 -10.78 -4.38 -11.47
CA LEU A 115 -11.39 -5.03 -10.30
C LEU A 115 -10.49 -4.97 -9.07
N ASP A 116 -9.18 -5.12 -9.25
CA ASP A 116 -8.17 -5.00 -8.18
C ASP A 116 -8.15 -3.57 -7.62
N ARG A 117 -8.13 -2.55 -8.48
CA ARG A 117 -8.18 -1.14 -8.06
C ARG A 117 -9.45 -0.74 -7.35
N LEU A 118 -10.57 -1.40 -7.66
CA LEU A 118 -11.86 -1.16 -7.01
C LEU A 118 -12.05 -1.97 -5.73
N ASP A 119 -11.03 -2.72 -5.30
CA ASP A 119 -11.07 -3.58 -4.12
C ASP A 119 -12.22 -4.60 -4.14
N LEU A 120 -12.61 -5.03 -5.35
CA LEU A 120 -13.69 -5.99 -5.56
C LEU A 120 -13.17 -7.43 -5.64
N TYR A 121 -11.87 -7.61 -5.87
CA TYR A 121 -11.26 -8.93 -6.05
C TYR A 121 -9.74 -8.90 -5.76
N GLU A 122 -9.35 -9.30 -4.55
CA GLU A 122 -7.94 -9.43 -4.13
C GLU A 122 -7.28 -10.65 -4.79
N VAL A 123 -6.85 -10.50 -6.04
CA VAL A 123 -5.86 -11.42 -6.63
C VAL A 123 -4.52 -10.79 -6.38
N GLY A 124 -3.85 -11.21 -5.30
CA GLY A 124 -2.55 -10.69 -4.86
C GLY A 124 -1.71 -10.21 -6.05
N SER A 125 -1.53 -8.89 -6.15
CA SER A 125 -1.04 -8.19 -7.34
C SER A 125 0.44 -8.49 -7.57
N SER A 126 0.72 -9.69 -8.07
CA SER A 126 2.07 -10.07 -8.46
C SER A 126 2.49 -9.20 -9.65
N GLY A 127 3.73 -8.69 -9.66
CA GLY A 127 4.26 -7.89 -10.78
C GLY A 127 4.15 -8.55 -12.17
N LEU A 128 3.81 -9.84 -12.22
CA LEU A 128 3.44 -10.57 -13.43
C LEU A 128 2.20 -10.00 -14.14
N SER A 129 1.20 -9.49 -13.42
CA SER A 129 -0.03 -8.94 -14.02
C SER A 129 0.27 -7.69 -14.87
N SER A 130 1.06 -6.77 -14.32
CA SER A 130 1.49 -5.53 -15.00
C SER A 130 2.34 -5.83 -16.25
N MET A 131 3.25 -6.79 -16.16
CA MET A 131 4.04 -7.24 -17.32
C MET A 131 3.15 -7.87 -18.40
N ALA A 132 2.21 -8.74 -18.02
CA ALA A 132 1.28 -9.36 -18.94
C ALA A 132 0.40 -8.32 -19.66
N SER A 133 -0.10 -7.31 -18.93
CA SER A 133 -0.88 -6.20 -19.49
C SER A 133 -0.09 -5.42 -20.53
N THR A 134 1.15 -5.02 -20.19
CA THR A 134 2.02 -4.27 -21.11
C THR A 134 2.34 -5.08 -22.37
N LEU A 135 2.66 -6.36 -22.22
CA LEU A 135 2.92 -7.27 -23.35
C LEU A 135 1.69 -7.43 -24.25
N SER A 136 0.49 -7.48 -23.67
CA SER A 136 -0.77 -7.55 -24.42
C SER A 136 -1.02 -6.28 -25.24
N VAL A 137 -0.79 -5.09 -24.67
CA VAL A 137 -0.88 -3.80 -25.40
C VAL A 137 0.10 -3.75 -26.56
N VAL A 138 1.34 -4.19 -26.34
CA VAL A 138 2.37 -4.27 -27.40
C VAL A 138 1.93 -5.23 -28.51
N ALA A 139 1.47 -6.44 -28.16
CA ALA A 139 1.00 -7.43 -29.12
C ALA A 139 -0.21 -6.93 -29.93
N ALA A 140 -1.18 -6.30 -29.26
CA ALA A 140 -2.35 -5.70 -29.88
C ALA A 140 -1.96 -4.59 -30.89
N THR A 141 -1.00 -3.75 -30.51
CA THR A 141 -0.49 -2.67 -31.37
C THR A 141 0.25 -3.24 -32.59
N VAL A 142 1.13 -4.24 -32.40
CA VAL A 142 1.84 -4.93 -33.49
C VAL A 142 0.86 -5.52 -34.50
N LEU A 143 -0.14 -6.27 -34.04
CA LEU A 143 -1.13 -6.88 -34.93
C LEU A 143 -1.96 -5.83 -35.68
N THR A 144 -2.31 -4.73 -35.02
CA THR A 144 -3.02 -3.62 -35.65
C THR A 144 -2.18 -2.96 -36.75
N VAL A 145 -0.91 -2.63 -36.47
CA VAL A 145 -0.01 -2.01 -37.46
C VAL A 145 0.29 -2.94 -38.63
N VAL A 146 0.47 -4.24 -38.37
CA VAL A 146 0.63 -5.26 -39.43
C VAL A 146 -0.64 -5.37 -40.27
N GLY A 147 -1.82 -5.36 -39.64
CA GLY A 147 -3.11 -5.31 -40.31
C GLY A 147 -3.24 -4.08 -41.22
N GLN A 148 -2.97 -2.89 -40.67
CA GLN A 148 -2.98 -1.63 -41.41
C GLN A 148 -2.01 -1.64 -42.60
N ARG A 149 -0.79 -2.16 -42.41
CA ARG A 149 0.20 -2.29 -43.48
C ARG A 149 -0.28 -3.20 -44.60
N ARG A 150 -0.97 -4.30 -44.28
CA ARG A 150 -1.47 -5.26 -45.28
C ARG A 150 -2.71 -4.78 -46.01
N ASP A 151 -3.55 -4.00 -45.34
CA ASP A 151 -4.70 -3.33 -45.97
C ASP A 151 -4.23 -2.28 -47.00
N GLY A 152 -3.10 -1.63 -46.74
CA GLY A 152 -2.44 -0.72 -47.70
C GLY A 152 -3.04 0.68 -47.77
N ARG A 153 -4.16 0.93 -47.08
CA ARG A 153 -4.83 2.25 -46.99
C ARG A 153 -4.07 3.27 -46.15
N TRP A 154 -3.23 2.82 -45.22
CA TRP A 154 -2.48 3.68 -44.31
C TRP A 154 -1.12 4.07 -44.87
N SER A 155 -0.79 5.34 -44.73
CA SER A 155 0.48 5.88 -45.19
C SER A 155 1.66 5.33 -44.38
N ARG A 156 2.85 5.39 -44.98
CA ARG A 156 4.10 5.07 -44.25
C ARG A 156 4.27 5.91 -42.98
N GLY A 157 3.75 7.15 -42.96
CA GLY A 157 3.81 8.00 -41.77
C GLY A 157 2.99 7.46 -40.61
N THR A 158 1.77 6.99 -40.87
CA THR A 158 0.91 6.36 -39.85
C THR A 158 1.51 5.06 -39.35
N LEU A 159 2.07 4.23 -40.24
CA LEU A 159 2.74 3.00 -39.86
C LEU A 159 3.98 3.28 -39.00
N ILE A 160 4.79 4.28 -39.34
CA ILE A 160 5.94 4.70 -38.53
C ILE A 160 5.48 5.17 -37.15
N ALA A 161 4.42 5.97 -37.05
CA ALA A 161 3.87 6.39 -35.76
C ALA A 161 3.42 5.21 -34.90
N GLY A 162 2.77 4.20 -35.51
CA GLY A 162 2.40 2.96 -34.81
C GLY A 162 3.61 2.16 -34.31
N TRP A 163 4.66 2.01 -35.14
CA TRP A 163 5.91 1.37 -34.72
C TRP A 163 6.65 2.16 -33.64
N SER A 164 6.62 3.49 -33.70
CA SER A 164 7.18 4.36 -32.66
C SER A 164 6.44 4.17 -31.33
N SER A 165 5.10 4.03 -31.35
CA SER A 165 4.32 3.73 -30.15
C SER A 165 4.76 2.42 -29.50
N ILE A 166 4.98 1.37 -30.30
CA ILE A 166 5.49 0.07 -29.81
C ILE A 166 6.88 0.24 -29.15
N GLY A 167 7.77 0.99 -29.79
CA GLY A 167 9.10 1.28 -29.26
C GLY A 167 9.05 1.93 -27.88
N VAL A 168 8.16 2.91 -27.68
CA VAL A 168 7.99 3.56 -26.37
C VAL A 168 7.47 2.58 -25.32
N TYR A 169 6.42 1.81 -25.62
CA TYR A 169 5.90 0.79 -24.69
C TYR A 169 6.94 -0.29 -24.34
N THR A 170 7.78 -0.68 -25.31
CA THR A 170 8.84 -1.67 -25.08
C THR A 170 9.99 -1.12 -24.25
N LEU A 171 10.28 0.17 -24.37
CA LEU A 171 11.31 0.86 -23.57
C LEU A 171 10.87 1.09 -22.13
N ILE A 172 9.57 1.29 -21.86
CA ILE A 172 9.03 1.46 -20.51
C ILE A 172 9.42 0.29 -19.61
N LEU A 173 9.24 -0.96 -20.06
CA LEU A 173 9.51 -2.17 -19.27
C LEU A 173 10.93 -2.21 -18.66
N PRO A 174 12.03 -2.21 -19.44
CA PRO A 174 13.38 -2.25 -18.87
C PRO A 174 13.72 -0.98 -18.08
N LEU A 175 13.20 0.18 -18.47
CA LEU A 175 13.45 1.44 -17.75
C LEU A 175 12.79 1.44 -16.37
N THR A 176 11.58 0.91 -16.23
CA THR A 176 10.91 0.77 -14.92
C THR A 176 11.66 -0.16 -13.99
N LEU A 177 12.20 -1.27 -14.52
CA LEU A 177 13.01 -2.21 -13.74
C LEU A 177 14.34 -1.57 -13.29
N ILE A 178 15.05 -0.91 -14.20
CA ILE A 178 16.34 -0.27 -13.92
C ILE A 178 16.18 0.93 -12.97
N ALA A 179 15.12 1.73 -13.13
CA ALA A 179 14.87 2.90 -12.29
C ALA A 179 14.53 2.54 -10.83
N LYS A 180 13.88 1.39 -10.62
CA LYS A 180 13.57 0.86 -9.29
C LYS A 180 14.86 0.53 -8.51
N ASP A 181 15.87 -0.01 -9.18
CA ASP A 181 17.12 -0.45 -8.54
C ASP A 181 18.13 0.68 -8.26
N LEU A 182 18.11 1.77 -9.03
CA LEU A 182 19.21 2.75 -9.02
C LEU A 182 18.99 4.01 -8.16
N ARG A 183 17.74 4.44 -7.90
CA ARG A 183 17.51 5.80 -7.34
C ARG A 183 16.41 5.97 -6.30
N GLY A 184 15.61 4.94 -5.98
CA GLY A 184 14.44 5.11 -5.10
C GLY A 184 13.30 5.95 -5.72
N ASP A 185 13.59 6.84 -6.67
CA ASP A 185 12.65 7.70 -7.41
C ASP A 185 12.09 7.06 -8.69
N GLY A 186 11.85 5.75 -8.70
CA GLY A 186 11.36 5.03 -9.89
C GLY A 186 10.00 5.53 -10.41
N VAL A 187 9.21 6.18 -9.54
CA VAL A 187 7.83 6.61 -9.83
C VAL A 187 7.79 7.78 -10.81
N VAL A 188 8.59 8.82 -10.61
CA VAL A 188 8.58 10.02 -11.47
C VAL A 188 8.99 9.67 -12.90
N VAL A 189 10.03 8.86 -13.03
CA VAL A 189 10.52 8.36 -14.32
C VAL A 189 9.41 7.58 -15.03
N THR A 190 8.72 6.69 -14.31
CA THR A 190 7.61 5.89 -14.84
C THR A 190 6.48 6.78 -15.36
N LEU A 191 6.05 7.78 -14.59
CA LEU A 191 4.98 8.71 -14.99
C LEU A 191 5.34 9.50 -16.27
N ILE A 192 6.57 10.01 -16.35
CA ILE A 192 7.06 10.73 -17.54
C ILE A 192 6.99 9.83 -18.76
N PHE A 193 7.46 8.59 -18.66
CA PHE A 193 7.41 7.67 -19.80
C PHE A 193 5.97 7.29 -20.20
N PHE A 194 5.06 7.14 -19.23
CA PHE A 194 3.64 6.94 -19.52
C PHE A 194 3.05 8.12 -20.31
N ASP A 195 3.35 9.36 -19.92
CA ASP A 195 2.89 10.55 -20.65
C ASP A 195 3.42 10.58 -22.09
N VAL A 196 4.70 10.23 -22.27
CA VAL A 196 5.30 10.13 -23.61
C VAL A 196 4.62 9.02 -24.43
N ALA A 197 4.38 7.85 -23.85
CA ALA A 197 3.71 6.73 -24.52
C ALA A 197 2.29 7.12 -24.95
N MET A 198 1.53 7.76 -24.06
CA MET A 198 0.18 8.23 -24.32
C MET A 198 0.14 9.29 -25.44
N LEU A 199 1.11 10.20 -25.46
CA LEU A 199 1.21 11.23 -26.49
C LEU A 199 1.58 10.65 -27.85
N VAL A 200 2.55 9.75 -27.92
CA VAL A 200 2.95 9.06 -29.17
C VAL A 200 1.81 8.17 -29.68
N GLY A 201 1.14 7.43 -28.79
CA GLY A 201 -0.07 6.66 -29.11
C GLY A 201 -1.18 7.54 -29.68
N SER A 202 -1.41 8.72 -29.08
CA SER A 202 -2.40 9.70 -29.56
C SER A 202 -2.08 10.22 -30.98
N VAL A 203 -0.80 10.44 -31.31
CA VAL A 203 -0.38 10.79 -32.68
C VAL A 203 -0.73 9.67 -33.65
N TRP A 204 -0.49 8.41 -33.29
CA TRP A 204 -0.84 7.27 -34.12
C TRP A 204 -2.35 7.09 -34.27
N HIS A 205 -3.14 7.26 -33.20
CA HIS A 205 -4.60 7.21 -33.26
C HIS A 205 -5.18 8.32 -34.15
N ALA A 206 -4.70 9.56 -34.01
CA ALA A 206 -5.12 10.68 -34.85
C ALA A 206 -4.73 10.46 -36.33
N ALA A 207 -3.54 9.92 -36.60
CA ALA A 207 -3.10 9.59 -37.95
C ALA A 207 -3.95 8.47 -38.57
N THR A 208 -4.24 7.41 -37.81
CA THR A 208 -5.13 6.31 -38.20
C THR A 208 -6.54 6.84 -38.50
N ALA A 209 -7.09 7.67 -37.61
CA ALA A 209 -8.40 8.31 -37.75
C ALA A 209 -8.48 9.13 -39.05
N ARG A 210 -7.44 9.92 -39.33
CA ARG A 210 -7.37 10.78 -40.51
C ARG A 210 -7.36 10.00 -41.83
N GLU A 211 -6.75 8.84 -41.89
CA GLU A 211 -6.57 8.07 -43.14
C GLU A 211 -7.67 7.04 -43.42
N LEU A 212 -8.59 6.80 -42.47
CA LEU A 212 -9.71 5.84 -42.57
C LEU A 212 -10.72 6.07 -43.72
N ALA A 213 -10.65 7.16 -44.47
CA ALA A 213 -11.61 7.53 -45.52
C ALA A 213 -11.11 7.30 -46.96
N VAL A 214 -9.91 6.73 -47.14
CA VAL A 214 -9.33 6.52 -48.48
C VAL A 214 -9.72 5.13 -48.98
N GLU A 215 -10.71 5.02 -49.88
CA GLU A 215 -11.05 3.74 -50.53
C GLU A 215 -10.35 3.54 -51.88
N ASP A 216 -9.94 4.59 -52.60
CA ASP A 216 -9.52 4.47 -54.01
C ASP A 216 -8.22 5.22 -54.40
N ARG A 217 -7.29 5.44 -53.47
CA ARG A 217 -5.98 6.02 -53.85
C ARG A 217 -4.90 4.94 -53.93
N PRO A 218 -4.34 4.64 -55.11
CA PRO A 218 -3.15 3.79 -55.20
C PRO A 218 -2.02 4.44 -54.39
N ALA A 219 -1.34 3.63 -53.57
CA ALA A 219 -0.39 4.07 -52.54
C ALA A 219 0.88 4.76 -53.08
N ASP A 220 0.99 5.00 -54.39
CA ASP A 220 2.22 5.35 -55.10
C ASP A 220 2.24 6.76 -55.73
N ASP A 221 1.27 7.64 -55.47
CA ASP A 221 1.44 9.06 -55.83
C ASP A 221 2.54 9.71 -54.95
N PRO A 222 3.72 10.07 -55.48
CA PRO A 222 4.73 10.74 -54.69
C PRO A 222 4.20 12.13 -54.26
N PRO A 223 4.29 12.50 -52.98
CA PRO A 223 3.91 13.84 -52.55
C PRO A 223 4.84 14.88 -53.19
N PRO A 224 4.36 16.12 -53.43
CA PRO A 224 5.19 17.19 -53.98
C PRO A 224 6.45 17.37 -53.14
N VAL A 225 7.59 17.45 -53.85
CA VAL A 225 8.99 17.26 -53.43
C VAL A 225 9.46 18.13 -52.25
N ARG A 226 8.66 19.07 -51.74
CA ARG A 226 9.05 20.00 -50.66
C ARG A 226 8.95 19.48 -49.21
N ARG A 227 8.58 18.21 -48.98
CA ARG A 227 8.34 17.68 -47.61
C ARG A 227 9.38 16.70 -47.06
N ARG A 228 10.55 16.55 -47.69
CA ARG A 228 11.59 15.59 -47.28
C ARG A 228 12.53 16.05 -46.16
N VAL A 229 12.64 17.35 -45.87
CA VAL A 229 13.60 17.84 -44.86
C VAL A 229 13.07 17.72 -43.42
N ASN A 230 11.75 17.72 -43.21
CA ASN A 230 11.15 17.65 -41.85
C ASN A 230 10.95 16.23 -41.29
N ARG A 231 11.35 15.16 -41.98
CA ARG A 231 11.05 13.77 -41.55
C ARG A 231 12.19 13.05 -40.85
N VAL A 232 13.43 13.50 -41.01
CA VAL A 232 14.59 12.85 -40.38
C VAL A 232 14.96 13.51 -39.04
N LEU A 233 14.68 14.81 -38.88
CA LEU A 233 14.92 15.52 -37.62
C LEU A 233 13.92 15.15 -36.50
N VAL A 234 12.72 14.67 -36.85
CA VAL A 234 11.66 14.34 -35.88
C VAL A 234 11.82 12.95 -35.28
N ALA A 235 12.51 12.02 -35.95
CA ALA A 235 12.69 10.65 -35.47
C ALA A 235 13.93 10.46 -34.56
N ALA A 236 14.93 11.34 -34.66
CA ALA A 236 16.15 11.26 -33.85
C ALA A 236 16.15 12.15 -32.59
N VAL A 237 15.25 13.14 -32.51
CA VAL A 237 15.19 14.13 -31.41
C VAL A 237 14.09 13.82 -30.37
N THR A 238 13.22 12.84 -30.62
CA THR A 238 11.98 12.63 -29.84
C THR A 238 12.07 11.65 -28.68
N VAL A 239 13.10 10.81 -28.58
CA VAL A 239 13.10 9.69 -27.59
C VAL A 239 14.11 9.85 -26.46
N LEU A 240 15.11 10.73 -26.58
CA LEU A 240 16.14 10.90 -25.53
C LEU A 240 15.99 12.14 -24.62
N PRO A 241 15.49 13.31 -25.07
CA PRO A 241 15.35 14.47 -24.19
C PRO A 241 14.05 14.49 -23.37
N LEU A 242 13.02 13.73 -23.77
CA LEU A 242 11.71 13.73 -23.11
C LEU A 242 11.65 12.89 -21.82
N ALA A 243 12.62 11.98 -21.61
CA ALA A 243 12.63 11.08 -20.46
C ALA A 243 13.14 11.72 -19.16
N VAL A 244 13.71 12.93 -19.21
CA VAL A 244 14.32 13.57 -18.03
C VAL A 244 13.56 14.81 -17.58
N LEU A 245 12.80 15.51 -18.44
CA LEU A 245 12.43 16.89 -18.16
C LEU A 245 11.05 17.30 -18.73
N ILE A 246 9.97 16.82 -18.11
CA ILE A 246 8.66 17.50 -18.04
C ILE A 246 8.12 17.13 -16.64
N GLN A 247 8.00 18.05 -15.65
CA GLN A 247 7.14 19.22 -15.68
C GLN A 247 7.73 20.46 -14.96
N PRO A 248 7.34 21.67 -15.39
CA PRO A 248 6.86 22.67 -14.44
C PRO A 248 5.52 23.20 -14.97
N GLU A 249 4.42 22.59 -14.57
CA GLU A 249 3.14 23.30 -14.55
C GLU A 249 2.98 23.95 -13.18
N GLN A 250 2.62 25.23 -13.22
CA GLN A 250 2.37 26.12 -12.10
C GLN A 250 1.05 25.76 -11.38
N ALA A 251 0.84 24.49 -11.07
CA ALA A 251 0.00 24.13 -9.94
C ALA A 251 0.81 24.46 -8.68
N ALA A 252 0.14 24.82 -7.58
CA ALA A 252 0.76 24.86 -6.26
C ALA A 252 1.74 23.68 -6.12
N TYR A 253 3.01 23.91 -5.74
CA TYR A 253 3.96 22.83 -5.51
C TYR A 253 3.32 21.88 -4.49
N LEU A 254 2.75 20.78 -4.98
CA LEU A 254 2.21 19.67 -4.23
C LEU A 254 3.20 18.54 -4.46
N THR A 255 4.32 18.61 -3.73
CA THR A 255 5.38 17.61 -3.85
C THR A 255 4.97 16.32 -3.12
N TYR A 256 4.08 16.45 -2.14
CA TYR A 256 3.60 15.37 -1.28
C TYR A 256 2.09 15.26 -1.37
N SER A 257 1.57 14.13 -1.85
CA SER A 257 0.14 13.82 -1.77
C SER A 257 -0.06 12.57 -0.91
N SER A 258 -1.29 12.36 -0.42
CA SER A 258 -1.62 11.20 0.42
C SER A 258 -1.31 9.84 -0.24
N GLY A 259 -1.13 9.80 -1.57
CA GLY A 259 -0.74 8.60 -2.32
C GLY A 259 0.75 8.54 -2.70
N SER A 260 1.58 9.48 -2.22
CA SER A 260 3.02 9.43 -2.50
C SER A 260 3.66 8.35 -1.64
N THR A 261 4.39 7.42 -2.27
CA THR A 261 5.03 6.27 -1.62
C THR A 261 6.03 6.67 -0.52
N GLN A 262 6.50 7.91 -0.52
CA GLN A 262 7.40 8.47 0.49
C GLN A 262 6.70 8.79 1.83
N CYS A 263 5.37 8.73 1.90
CA CYS A 263 4.62 9.06 3.11
C CYS A 263 4.26 7.84 4.00
N TYR A 264 4.56 6.61 3.57
CA TYR A 264 4.26 5.39 4.33
C TYR A 264 5.29 5.11 5.44
N ASP A 265 6.56 5.42 5.20
CA ASP A 265 7.59 5.30 6.23
C ASP A 265 7.59 6.58 7.08
N GLN A 266 7.06 6.49 8.30
CA GLN A 266 7.01 7.58 9.27
C GLN A 266 8.06 7.36 10.37
N PRO A 267 9.35 7.64 10.12
CA PRO A 267 10.39 7.46 11.13
C PRO A 267 10.16 8.36 12.34
N ALA A 268 10.68 7.92 13.50
CA ALA A 268 10.72 8.73 14.70
C ALA A 268 11.49 10.04 14.44
N PHE A 269 11.11 11.11 15.14
CA PHE A 269 11.71 12.42 14.91
C PHE A 269 13.24 12.41 15.07
N GLY A 270 13.76 11.69 16.08
CA GLY A 270 15.20 11.64 16.35
C GLY A 270 16.03 11.00 15.23
N ASP A 271 15.41 10.21 14.37
CA ASP A 271 16.08 9.57 13.22
C ASP A 271 16.09 10.46 11.97
N LEU A 272 15.29 11.53 11.95
CA LEU A 272 15.15 12.42 10.80
C LEU A 272 16.25 13.47 10.72
N LYS A 273 16.82 13.63 9.52
CA LYS A 273 17.67 14.79 9.24
C LYS A 273 16.82 16.06 9.23
N PRO A 274 17.37 17.22 9.61
CA PRO A 274 16.65 18.49 9.57
C PRO A 274 15.98 18.80 8.22
N SER A 275 16.59 18.38 7.10
CA SER A 275 16.05 18.58 5.74
C SER A 275 14.82 17.73 5.41
N GLU A 276 14.57 16.65 6.17
CA GLU A 276 13.49 15.68 5.89
C GLU A 276 12.22 16.01 6.69
N ARG A 277 12.31 16.84 7.74
CA ARG A 277 11.21 17.09 8.69
C ARG A 277 10.01 17.79 8.07
N ASP A 278 10.24 18.84 7.27
CA ASP A 278 9.16 19.55 6.58
C ASP A 278 8.39 18.59 5.64
N ALA A 279 9.07 17.64 5.01
CA ALA A 279 8.44 16.62 4.16
C ALA A 279 7.59 15.64 4.98
N THR A 280 8.12 15.13 6.10
CA THR A 280 7.37 14.25 7.00
C THR A 280 6.12 14.93 7.56
N PHE A 281 6.20 16.22 7.92
CA PHE A 281 5.03 16.99 8.31
C PHE A 281 3.99 17.06 7.19
N LEU A 282 4.41 17.39 5.96
CA LEU A 282 3.50 17.48 4.81
C LEU A 282 2.78 16.16 4.55
N CYS A 283 3.49 15.04 4.68
CA CYS A 283 2.90 13.70 4.61
C CYS A 283 1.82 13.48 5.67
N ARG A 284 2.11 13.74 6.95
CA ARG A 284 1.13 13.59 8.04
C ARG A 284 -0.06 14.55 7.91
N ALA A 285 0.21 15.79 7.51
CA ALA A 285 -0.81 16.81 7.37
C ALA A 285 -1.81 16.50 6.23
N ARG A 286 -1.40 15.71 5.24
CA ARG A 286 -2.24 15.22 4.14
C ARG A 286 -2.64 13.74 4.27
N GLY A 287 -2.14 13.04 5.28
CA GLY A 287 -2.43 11.64 5.52
C GLY A 287 -3.92 11.43 5.77
N ARG A 288 -4.43 10.30 5.28
CA ARG A 288 -5.79 9.81 5.52
C ARG A 288 -5.80 8.53 6.35
N ASP A 289 -4.67 8.23 6.97
CA ASP A 289 -4.44 7.00 7.72
C ASP A 289 -5.46 6.88 8.86
N GLY A 290 -5.97 5.68 9.09
CA GLY A 290 -6.97 5.42 10.12
C GLY A 290 -8.36 6.04 9.88
N GLY A 291 -8.68 6.45 8.65
CA GLY A 291 -9.98 7.04 8.30
C GLY A 291 -10.16 8.48 8.79
N VAL A 292 -9.08 9.13 9.24
CA VAL A 292 -9.08 10.51 9.70
C VAL A 292 -8.97 11.46 8.50
N PRO A 293 -9.82 12.50 8.38
CA PRO A 293 -9.68 13.51 7.33
C PRO A 293 -8.32 14.24 7.41
N PRO A 294 -7.74 14.69 6.29
CA PRO A 294 -6.46 15.36 6.30
C PRO A 294 -6.51 16.69 7.08
N MET A 295 -5.38 17.09 7.67
CA MET A 295 -5.28 18.35 8.43
C MET A 295 -5.57 19.57 7.56
N PHE A 296 -5.19 19.53 6.28
CA PHE A 296 -5.43 20.62 5.34
C PHE A 296 -5.97 20.08 4.01
N PRO A 297 -6.71 20.90 3.24
CA PRO A 297 -7.18 20.52 1.90
C PRO A 297 -6.04 20.10 0.96
N ASP A 298 -6.27 19.08 0.14
CA ASP A 298 -5.29 18.60 -0.85
C ASP A 298 -4.92 19.66 -1.89
N SER A 299 -5.80 20.64 -2.12
CA SER A 299 -5.54 21.76 -3.03
C SER A 299 -4.59 22.82 -2.47
N MET A 300 -4.24 22.75 -1.18
CA MET A 300 -3.38 23.71 -0.52
C MET A 300 -1.90 23.46 -0.82
N SER A 301 -1.16 24.48 -1.27
CA SER A 301 0.29 24.39 -1.52
C SER A 301 1.10 23.95 -0.30
N ASP A 302 2.20 23.23 -0.53
CA ASP A 302 3.15 22.81 0.52
C ASP A 302 3.59 23.98 1.42
N GLN A 303 3.89 25.13 0.82
CA GLN A 303 4.34 26.30 1.57
C GLN A 303 3.26 26.87 2.49
N ALA A 304 2.00 26.84 2.06
CA ALA A 304 0.87 27.28 2.87
C ALA A 304 0.61 26.30 4.03
N VAL A 305 0.67 24.98 3.78
CA VAL A 305 0.57 23.96 4.82
C VAL A 305 1.65 24.14 5.88
N LEU A 306 2.92 24.30 5.48
CA LEU A 306 4.03 24.56 6.40
C LEU A 306 3.86 25.89 7.17
N ALA A 307 3.36 26.93 6.52
CA ALA A 307 3.09 28.20 7.19
C ALA A 307 2.01 28.06 8.26
N TYR A 308 0.89 27.38 7.96
CA TYR A 308 -0.14 27.08 8.94
C TYR A 308 0.37 26.20 10.08
N GLY A 309 1.16 25.15 9.80
CA GLY A 309 1.81 24.32 10.80
C GLY A 309 2.65 25.15 11.79
N ARG A 310 3.47 26.08 11.30
CA ARG A 310 4.27 26.99 12.14
C ARG A 310 3.43 27.95 12.97
N VAL A 311 2.24 28.33 12.51
CA VAL A 311 1.30 29.18 13.28
C VAL A 311 0.64 28.35 14.38
N LEU A 312 0.21 27.13 14.07
CA LEU A 312 -0.37 26.19 15.04
C LEU A 312 0.60 25.91 16.19
N CYS A 313 1.89 25.77 15.90
CA CYS A 313 2.95 25.63 16.90
C CYS A 313 3.03 26.75 17.94
N ARG A 314 2.58 27.97 17.62
CA ARG A 314 2.63 29.12 18.55
C ARG A 314 1.41 29.19 19.45
N THR A 315 0.43 28.32 19.20
CA THR A 315 -0.90 28.36 19.79
C THR A 315 -1.09 27.13 20.65
N GLN A 316 -1.22 27.31 21.97
CA GLN A 316 -1.54 26.21 22.89
C GLN A 316 -3.04 26.10 23.16
N ASP A 317 -3.80 27.14 22.82
CA ASP A 317 -5.24 27.18 23.02
C ASP A 317 -5.99 26.41 21.93
N HIS A 318 -6.88 25.51 22.34
CA HIS A 318 -7.61 24.63 21.43
C HIS A 318 -8.57 25.42 20.52
N ASP A 319 -9.25 26.44 21.05
CA ASP A 319 -10.22 27.23 20.27
C ASP A 319 -9.49 28.05 19.20
N GLU A 320 -8.31 28.58 19.51
CA GLU A 320 -7.47 29.28 18.56
C GLU A 320 -6.90 28.33 17.48
N GLN A 321 -6.47 27.11 17.86
CA GLN A 321 -6.06 26.08 16.88
C GLN A 321 -7.21 25.72 15.93
N GLN A 322 -8.40 25.49 16.47
CA GLN A 322 -9.60 25.21 15.67
C GLN A 322 -9.94 26.38 14.73
N ALA A 323 -9.80 27.63 15.18
CA ALA A 323 -10.03 28.81 14.35
C ALA A 323 -9.00 28.90 13.20
N ILE A 324 -7.73 28.57 13.46
CA ILE A 324 -6.68 28.53 12.44
C ILE A 324 -6.99 27.46 11.39
N LEU A 325 -7.33 26.23 11.83
CA LEU A 325 -7.67 25.12 10.94
C LEU A 325 -8.94 25.41 10.12
N THR A 326 -9.95 26.02 10.73
CA THR A 326 -11.18 26.44 10.04
C THR A 326 -10.87 27.45 8.94
N ARG A 327 -10.02 28.45 9.22
CA ARG A 327 -9.57 29.43 8.21
C ARG A 327 -8.77 28.78 7.08
N ALA A 328 -8.04 27.72 7.40
CA ALA A 328 -7.29 26.92 6.44
C ALA A 328 -8.19 25.97 5.62
N GLY A 329 -9.49 25.89 5.92
CA GLY A 329 -10.43 25.00 5.23
C GLY A 329 -10.31 23.53 5.64
N SER A 330 -9.73 23.24 6.81
CA SER A 330 -9.59 21.88 7.33
C SER A 330 -10.94 21.22 7.59
N GLU A 331 -11.13 20.00 7.11
CA GLU A 331 -12.32 19.19 7.40
C GLU A 331 -12.33 18.67 8.84
N ARG A 332 -11.17 18.62 9.50
CA ARG A 332 -11.02 18.18 10.90
C ARG A 332 -10.73 19.31 11.88
N ALA A 333 -11.16 20.54 11.57
CA ALA A 333 -10.83 21.70 12.40
C ALA A 333 -11.24 21.54 13.88
N ALA A 334 -12.36 20.88 14.16
CA ALA A 334 -12.86 20.64 15.52
C ALA A 334 -12.05 19.61 16.32
N TRP A 335 -11.16 18.85 15.68
CA TRP A 335 -10.33 17.83 16.33
C TRP A 335 -8.98 18.38 16.80
N GLY A 336 -8.64 19.62 16.39
CA GLY A 336 -7.37 20.25 16.73
C GLY A 336 -6.17 19.57 16.06
N VAL A 337 -4.99 19.75 16.66
CA VAL A 337 -3.72 19.19 16.18
C VAL A 337 -2.97 18.48 17.30
N ASN A 338 -2.41 17.32 17.00
CA ASN A 338 -1.61 16.56 17.96
C ASN A 338 -0.15 17.05 18.00
N ALA A 339 0.47 17.02 19.18
CA ALA A 339 1.89 17.33 19.34
C ALA A 339 2.80 16.44 18.47
N TRP A 340 2.40 15.17 18.28
CA TRP A 340 3.02 14.21 17.37
C TRP A 340 3.09 14.68 15.91
N ASP A 341 2.13 15.51 15.46
CA ASP A 341 2.15 16.07 14.11
C ASP A 341 3.07 17.29 14.05
N LEU A 342 3.04 18.15 15.09
CA LEU A 342 3.76 19.43 15.09
C LEU A 342 5.25 19.29 15.38
N VAL A 343 5.69 18.19 15.99
CA VAL A 343 7.11 17.97 16.34
C VAL A 343 8.05 18.14 15.16
N TYR A 344 7.61 17.82 13.94
CA TYR A 344 8.40 17.94 12.73
C TYR A 344 8.62 19.40 12.28
N VAL A 345 7.73 20.33 12.64
CA VAL A 345 7.79 21.73 12.19
C VAL A 345 8.30 22.68 13.29
N CYS A 346 8.08 22.34 14.55
CA CYS A 346 8.50 23.14 15.71
C CYS A 346 8.99 22.27 16.88
N PRO A 347 10.07 21.51 16.68
CA PRO A 347 10.57 20.57 17.68
C PRO A 347 10.97 21.24 18.99
N GLU A 348 11.41 22.49 18.97
CA GLU A 348 11.81 23.21 20.17
C GLU A 348 10.61 23.49 21.09
N THR A 349 9.48 23.89 20.51
CA THR A 349 8.26 24.17 21.28
C THR A 349 7.62 22.87 21.79
N VAL A 350 7.49 21.88 20.91
CA VAL A 350 6.90 20.58 21.28
C VAL A 350 7.79 19.89 22.32
N GLY A 351 9.10 19.82 22.08
CA GLY A 351 10.08 19.19 22.96
C GLY A 351 10.19 19.81 24.35
N ALA A 352 9.87 21.09 24.52
CA ALA A 352 9.81 21.72 25.84
C ALA A 352 8.70 21.13 26.75
N THR A 353 7.63 20.61 26.15
CA THR A 353 6.50 19.99 26.87
C THR A 353 6.49 18.47 26.77
N ARG A 354 7.02 17.92 25.67
CA ARG A 354 6.99 16.50 25.29
C ARG A 354 8.35 16.07 24.73
N PRO A 355 9.39 15.99 25.58
CA PRO A 355 10.74 15.63 25.14
C PRO A 355 10.83 14.18 24.63
N ASP A 356 9.90 13.32 25.02
CA ASP A 356 9.72 11.95 24.51
C ASP A 356 9.61 11.91 22.99
N LEU A 357 8.94 12.91 22.38
CA LEU A 357 8.70 12.98 20.94
C LEU A 357 9.96 13.29 20.12
N LEU A 358 11.04 13.73 20.77
CA LEU A 358 12.29 14.05 20.09
C LEU A 358 13.25 12.87 20.00
N ARG A 359 12.93 11.76 20.64
CA ARG A 359 13.79 10.59 20.71
C ARG A 359 13.89 9.88 19.37
N SER A 360 15.04 9.25 19.15
CA SER A 360 15.25 8.30 18.06
C SER A 360 14.50 7.00 18.33
N THR A 361 14.33 6.18 17.28
CA THR A 361 13.79 4.83 17.44
C THR A 361 14.68 4.00 18.37
N ALA A 362 16.00 4.14 18.26
CA ALA A 362 16.95 3.42 19.10
C ALA A 362 16.83 3.78 20.59
N GLU A 363 16.76 5.07 20.93
CA GLU A 363 16.56 5.53 22.32
C GLU A 363 15.20 5.07 22.87
N THR A 364 14.15 5.12 22.05
CA THR A 364 12.82 4.66 22.46
C THR A 364 12.81 3.15 22.73
N GLN A 365 13.52 2.37 21.91
CA GLN A 365 13.69 0.93 22.11
C GLN A 365 14.51 0.60 23.36
N GLU A 366 15.58 1.36 23.64
CA GLU A 366 16.39 1.19 24.85
C GLU A 366 15.57 1.51 26.11
N ASP A 367 14.88 2.65 26.13
CA ASP A 367 14.00 3.03 27.25
C ASP A 367 12.86 2.00 27.45
N TYR A 368 12.30 1.47 26.36
CA TYR A 368 11.28 0.42 26.43
C TYR A 368 11.85 -0.88 27.00
N ALA A 369 13.04 -1.30 26.57
CA ALA A 369 13.72 -2.47 27.10
C ALA A 369 14.07 -2.33 28.59
N ASP A 370 14.51 -1.13 29.02
CA ASP A 370 14.78 -0.81 30.42
C ASP A 370 13.50 -0.83 31.26
N SER A 371 12.39 -0.29 30.74
CA SER A 371 11.07 -0.37 31.37
C SER A 371 10.62 -1.83 31.55
N ILE A 372 10.77 -2.66 30.52
CA ILE A 372 10.50 -4.11 30.60
C ILE A 372 11.38 -4.77 31.66
N ALA A 373 12.67 -4.45 31.69
CA ALA A 373 13.61 -5.00 32.67
C ALA A 373 13.24 -4.59 34.10
N GLU A 374 12.84 -3.34 34.33
CA GLU A 374 12.39 -2.85 35.63
C GLU A 374 11.10 -3.54 36.08
N ALA A 375 10.11 -3.69 35.18
CA ALA A 375 8.86 -4.41 35.45
C ALA A 375 9.14 -5.89 35.79
N ASN A 376 9.97 -6.57 34.99
CA ASN A 376 10.40 -7.94 35.27
C ASN A 376 11.13 -8.07 36.62
N ALA A 377 11.93 -7.07 37.01
CA ALA A 377 12.68 -7.08 38.25
C ALA A 377 11.78 -7.02 39.50
N LYS A 378 10.52 -6.56 39.36
CA LYS A 378 9.50 -6.58 40.42
C LYS A 378 8.92 -7.98 40.63
N CYS A 379 8.91 -8.82 39.60
CA CYS A 379 8.36 -10.17 39.68
C CYS A 379 9.29 -11.18 40.36
N ARG A 380 8.70 -12.10 41.12
CA ARG A 380 9.40 -13.15 41.88
C ARG A 380 8.69 -14.48 41.69
N ASP A 381 9.48 -15.56 41.61
CA ASP A 381 8.95 -16.92 41.57
C ASP A 381 8.21 -17.20 42.91
N PRO A 382 6.88 -17.40 42.91
CA PRO A 382 6.11 -17.63 44.14
C PRO A 382 6.31 -19.06 44.70
N TRP A 383 7.13 -19.87 44.05
CA TRP A 383 7.48 -21.22 44.48
C TRP A 383 8.96 -21.57 44.29
N PRO A 384 9.91 -20.81 44.87
CA PRO A 384 11.33 -20.88 44.50
C PRO A 384 12.01 -22.20 44.88
N ARG A 385 11.50 -22.89 45.91
CA ARG A 385 12.02 -24.18 46.39
C ARG A 385 11.67 -25.36 45.49
N THR A 386 10.55 -25.27 44.76
CA THR A 386 10.11 -26.34 43.85
C THR A 386 10.44 -25.96 42.42
N LYS A 387 11.53 -26.53 41.91
CA LYS A 387 12.04 -26.27 40.58
C LYS A 387 11.34 -27.16 39.56
N GLY A 388 10.74 -26.55 38.55
CA GLY A 388 10.32 -27.25 37.34
C GLY A 388 11.54 -27.73 36.54
N VAL A 389 11.30 -28.65 35.60
CA VAL A 389 12.28 -29.03 34.58
C VAL A 389 12.68 -27.81 33.75
N VAL A 390 11.68 -27.00 33.41
CA VAL A 390 11.84 -25.66 32.86
C VAL A 390 10.98 -24.68 33.67
N ARG A 391 11.42 -23.42 33.74
CA ARG A 391 10.70 -22.34 34.41
C ARG A 391 11.09 -20.99 33.86
N ALA A 392 10.17 -20.03 33.94
CA ALA A 392 10.44 -18.62 33.77
C ALA A 392 9.48 -17.80 34.65
N THR A 393 9.92 -16.60 35.02
CA THR A 393 9.13 -15.60 35.74
C THR A 393 9.35 -14.27 35.06
N ALA A 394 8.27 -13.57 34.72
CA ALA A 394 8.30 -12.26 34.05
C ALA A 394 7.07 -11.45 34.43
N ASN A 395 7.12 -10.14 34.17
CA ASN A 395 5.91 -9.34 34.06
C ASN A 395 5.18 -9.76 32.78
N TYR A 396 3.87 -9.92 32.87
CA TYR A 396 3.00 -10.12 31.72
C TYR A 396 2.19 -8.84 31.54
N PHE A 397 2.42 -8.17 30.42
CA PHE A 397 1.75 -6.92 30.09
C PHE A 397 0.44 -7.21 29.39
N LEU A 398 -0.65 -6.55 29.83
CA LEU A 398 -1.99 -6.67 29.25
C LEU A 398 -2.39 -5.34 28.59
N PHE A 399 -3.31 -5.37 27.62
CA PHE A 399 -3.89 -4.13 27.11
C PHE A 399 -4.66 -3.37 28.18
N ALA A 400 -4.48 -2.06 28.24
CA ALA A 400 -5.16 -1.16 29.19
C ALA A 400 -6.69 -1.14 29.03
N ASP A 401 -7.23 -1.56 27.87
CA ASP A 401 -8.66 -1.46 27.52
C ASP A 401 -9.42 -2.81 27.54
N GLY A 402 -9.00 -3.77 28.37
CA GLY A 402 -9.85 -4.91 28.75
C GLY A 402 -9.45 -6.28 28.19
N ASP A 403 -8.14 -6.52 28.06
CA ASP A 403 -7.64 -7.84 27.69
C ASP A 403 -8.16 -8.93 28.64
N HIS A 404 -8.51 -10.09 28.07
CA HIS A 404 -9.23 -11.15 28.79
C HIS A 404 -8.30 -12.04 29.64
N GLY A 405 -7.03 -11.67 29.76
CA GLY A 405 -5.96 -12.45 30.37
C GLY A 405 -4.94 -12.93 29.35
N TYR A 406 -4.38 -14.13 29.53
CA TYR A 406 -3.39 -14.68 28.61
C TYR A 406 -3.63 -16.14 28.25
N LEU A 407 -3.17 -16.54 27.06
CA LEU A 407 -3.33 -17.90 26.56
C LEU A 407 -2.10 -18.77 26.88
N VAL A 408 -2.32 -19.94 27.45
CA VAL A 408 -1.37 -21.05 27.40
C VAL A 408 -1.76 -21.92 26.22
N HIS A 409 -0.93 -21.97 25.18
CA HIS A 409 -1.31 -22.56 23.89
C HIS A 409 -0.19 -23.34 23.19
N ASP A 410 -0.58 -24.13 22.20
CA ASP A 410 0.33 -24.77 21.25
C ASP A 410 0.43 -23.93 19.95
N PRO A 411 1.54 -23.20 19.72
CA PRO A 411 1.68 -22.32 18.55
C PRO A 411 1.83 -23.08 17.23
N GLY A 412 2.04 -24.40 17.26
CA GLY A 412 2.15 -25.23 16.06
C GLY A 412 0.85 -25.92 15.68
N ASP A 413 -0.27 -25.56 16.31
CA ASP A 413 -1.56 -26.16 16.07
C ASP A 413 -2.35 -25.39 15.01
N ALA A 414 -2.80 -26.09 13.97
CA ALA A 414 -3.61 -25.49 12.92
C ALA A 414 -5.02 -25.10 13.41
N ALA A 415 -5.48 -25.69 14.53
CA ALA A 415 -6.77 -25.35 15.14
C ALA A 415 -6.66 -24.25 16.21
N PHE A 416 -5.49 -23.63 16.39
CA PHE A 416 -5.25 -22.68 17.47
C PHE A 416 -6.24 -21.51 17.48
N GLU A 417 -6.49 -20.86 16.34
CA GLU A 417 -7.33 -19.66 16.28
C GLU A 417 -8.77 -19.95 16.77
N GLU A 418 -9.40 -21.00 16.22
CA GLU A 418 -10.75 -21.43 16.63
C GLU A 418 -10.78 -21.88 18.10
N GLU A 419 -9.76 -22.61 18.55
CA GLU A 419 -9.67 -23.06 19.94
C GLU A 419 -9.42 -21.90 20.91
N ALA A 420 -8.66 -20.88 20.52
CA ALA A 420 -8.43 -19.68 21.33
C ALA A 420 -9.71 -18.85 21.49
N GLU A 421 -10.49 -18.70 20.42
CA GLU A 421 -11.81 -18.06 20.46
C GLU A 421 -12.76 -18.84 21.39
N GLN A 422 -12.87 -20.16 21.23
CA GLN A 422 -13.69 -20.99 22.12
C GLN A 422 -13.22 -20.95 23.59
N ALA A 423 -11.91 -20.88 23.83
CA ALA A 423 -11.37 -20.72 25.18
C ALA A 423 -11.75 -19.35 25.76
N THR A 424 -11.80 -18.31 24.92
CA THR A 424 -12.24 -16.97 25.30
C THR A 424 -13.70 -16.94 25.70
N ASP A 425 -14.59 -17.49 24.87
CA ASP A 425 -16.03 -17.59 25.19
C ASP A 425 -16.26 -18.32 26.53
N ARG A 426 -15.55 -19.43 26.74
CA ARG A 426 -15.69 -20.22 27.97
C ARG A 426 -15.20 -19.50 29.23
N VAL A 427 -14.25 -18.57 29.13
CA VAL A 427 -13.83 -17.76 30.30
C VAL A 427 -14.98 -16.92 30.83
N TYR A 428 -15.86 -16.44 29.94
CA TYR A 428 -17.02 -15.63 30.31
C TYR A 428 -18.17 -16.45 30.88
N ASP A 429 -18.35 -17.67 30.37
CA ASP A 429 -19.41 -18.57 30.84
C ASP A 429 -19.09 -19.19 32.21
N ASP A 430 -17.81 -19.44 32.51
CA ASP A 430 -17.39 -20.11 33.74
C ASP A 430 -16.87 -19.14 34.81
N SER A 431 -17.44 -19.24 36.02
CA SER A 431 -16.98 -18.53 37.24
C SER A 431 -15.54 -18.80 37.67
N THR A 432 -14.80 -19.62 36.92
CA THR A 432 -13.41 -19.98 37.19
C THR A 432 -12.41 -19.11 36.43
N ARG A 433 -12.86 -18.18 35.58
CA ARG A 433 -11.99 -17.29 34.78
C ARG A 433 -10.89 -18.04 34.01
N ILE A 434 -11.11 -19.33 33.73
CA ILE A 434 -10.23 -20.16 32.94
C ILE A 434 -11.09 -20.93 31.96
N GLY A 435 -10.90 -20.62 30.68
CA GLY A 435 -11.60 -21.25 29.58
C GLY A 435 -10.62 -22.09 28.79
N VAL A 436 -11.03 -23.29 28.44
CA VAL A 436 -10.15 -24.28 27.81
C VAL A 436 -10.82 -24.87 26.60
N ALA A 437 -10.11 -24.91 25.48
CA ALA A 437 -10.49 -25.62 24.28
C ALA A 437 -9.26 -26.30 23.66
N GLY A 438 -9.26 -27.63 23.63
CA GLY A 438 -8.22 -28.40 22.96
C GLY A 438 -6.79 -28.06 23.39
N SER A 439 -6.08 -27.31 22.54
CA SER A 439 -4.70 -26.87 22.71
C SER A 439 -4.52 -25.47 23.28
N ALA A 440 -5.61 -24.75 23.57
CA ALA A 440 -5.62 -23.41 24.15
C ALA A 440 -6.31 -23.40 25.53
N ALA A 441 -5.72 -22.67 26.47
CA ALA A 441 -6.32 -22.32 27.75
C ALA A 441 -6.12 -20.83 28.02
N LEU A 442 -7.22 -20.07 28.04
CA LEU A 442 -7.23 -18.67 28.44
C LEU A 442 -7.30 -18.60 29.97
N VAL A 443 -6.40 -17.83 30.56
CA VAL A 443 -6.34 -17.56 32.00
C VAL A 443 -6.61 -16.09 32.21
N GLY A 444 -7.80 -15.78 32.72
CA GLY A 444 -8.21 -14.42 33.09
C GLY A 444 -7.54 -13.92 34.36
N HIS A 445 -7.63 -12.61 34.57
CA HIS A 445 -7.16 -11.91 35.77
C HIS A 445 -8.31 -11.63 36.75
N LEU A 446 -7.98 -11.32 38.00
CA LEU A 446 -8.91 -11.13 39.12
C LEU A 446 -9.30 -9.67 39.30
N ALA A 447 -8.34 -8.74 39.20
CA ALA A 447 -8.56 -7.32 39.38
C ALA A 447 -8.51 -6.57 38.03
N ASP A 448 -9.06 -5.35 38.00
CA ASP A 448 -8.92 -4.44 36.85
C ASP A 448 -7.46 -3.93 36.76
N VAL A 449 -6.51 -4.84 36.49
CA VAL A 449 -5.07 -4.58 36.50
C VAL A 449 -4.56 -4.45 35.08
N SER A 450 -3.60 -3.54 34.88
CA SER A 450 -2.90 -3.35 33.61
C SER A 450 -1.81 -4.41 33.36
N ASP A 451 -1.16 -4.96 34.40
CA ASP A 451 -0.07 -5.95 34.30
C ASP A 451 -0.11 -6.98 35.44
N LEU A 452 0.48 -8.17 35.27
CA LEU A 452 0.60 -9.19 36.32
C LEU A 452 1.96 -9.90 36.35
N CYS A 453 2.34 -10.45 37.50
CA CYS A 453 3.55 -11.27 37.60
C CYS A 453 3.25 -12.74 37.26
N LEU A 454 3.74 -13.19 36.10
CA LEU A 454 3.54 -14.55 35.62
C LEU A 454 4.77 -15.43 35.91
N THR A 455 4.55 -16.58 36.55
CA THR A 455 5.53 -17.66 36.64
C THR A 455 5.01 -18.93 35.98
N VAL A 456 5.73 -19.43 34.99
CA VAL A 456 5.43 -20.71 34.33
C VAL A 456 6.44 -21.78 34.75
N LYS A 457 5.96 -23.01 34.99
CA LYS A 457 6.79 -24.15 35.36
C LYS A 457 6.28 -25.45 34.74
N ALA A 458 7.18 -26.26 34.21
CA ALA A 458 6.84 -27.62 33.76
C ALA A 458 7.45 -28.70 34.65
N PHE A 459 6.71 -29.77 34.94
CA PHE A 459 7.16 -30.88 35.78
C PHE A 459 6.97 -32.23 35.08
N ARG A 460 7.88 -33.19 35.34
CA ARG A 460 7.77 -34.57 34.80
C ARG A 460 6.58 -35.34 35.36
N THR A 461 6.14 -34.98 36.55
CA THR A 461 5.06 -35.56 37.33
C THR A 461 4.25 -34.45 38.00
N ALA A 462 3.01 -34.74 38.39
CA ALA A 462 2.16 -33.78 39.07
C ALA A 462 2.82 -33.31 40.38
N PRO A 463 3.10 -32.00 40.56
CA PRO A 463 3.62 -31.51 41.82
C PRO A 463 2.51 -31.44 42.88
N PRO A 464 2.85 -31.43 44.18
CA PRO A 464 1.87 -31.34 45.26
C PRO A 464 0.95 -30.12 45.09
N ALA A 465 -0.35 -30.30 45.34
CA ALA A 465 -1.30 -29.19 45.36
C ALA A 465 -1.05 -28.28 46.59
N ARG A 466 -1.14 -26.96 46.41
CA ARG A 466 -0.95 -25.97 47.47
C ARG A 466 -2.03 -24.88 47.35
N THR A 467 -3.08 -24.98 48.14
CA THR A 467 -4.18 -24.01 48.14
C THR A 467 -3.99 -22.89 49.17
N ALA A 468 -3.09 -23.09 50.14
CA ALA A 468 -2.76 -22.09 51.14
C ALA A 468 -2.04 -20.88 50.51
N GLY A 469 -2.54 -19.67 50.81
CA GLY A 469 -1.97 -18.40 50.32
C GLY A 469 -2.25 -18.06 48.86
N TRP A 470 -3.18 -18.78 48.22
CA TRP A 470 -3.69 -18.50 46.87
C TRP A 470 -5.18 -18.19 46.95
N ASP A 471 -5.69 -17.29 46.12
CA ASP A 471 -7.13 -16.98 46.11
C ASP A 471 -7.87 -18.02 45.29
N GLN A 472 -7.31 -18.36 44.13
CA GLN A 472 -7.87 -19.36 43.24
C GLN A 472 -6.86 -20.43 42.85
N VAL A 473 -7.30 -21.69 42.79
CA VAL A 473 -6.51 -22.80 42.25
C VAL A 473 -7.40 -23.71 41.40
N SER A 474 -7.06 -23.84 40.12
CA SER A 474 -7.79 -24.65 39.15
C SER A 474 -6.83 -25.54 38.38
N GLU A 475 -7.28 -26.74 38.01
CA GLU A 475 -6.52 -27.66 37.14
C GLU A 475 -7.37 -28.09 35.95
N VAL A 476 -6.87 -27.85 34.75
CA VAL A 476 -7.57 -28.06 33.48
C VAL A 476 -6.78 -28.96 32.53
N PRO A 477 -7.45 -29.69 31.62
CA PRO A 477 -6.76 -30.43 30.57
C PRO A 477 -6.17 -29.49 29.53
N LEU A 478 -5.09 -29.88 28.87
CA LEU A 478 -4.54 -29.18 27.70
C LEU A 478 -3.89 -30.19 26.76
N ILE A 479 -3.98 -29.96 25.45
CA ILE A 479 -3.38 -30.83 24.43
C ILE A 479 -2.25 -30.09 23.73
N SER A 480 -1.11 -30.73 23.56
CA SER A 480 -0.04 -30.24 22.69
C SER A 480 0.09 -31.15 21.47
N ARG A 481 -0.35 -30.68 20.30
CA ARG A 481 -0.34 -31.43 19.04
C ARG A 481 1.00 -31.29 18.31
N SER A 482 1.69 -30.16 18.45
CA SER A 482 3.03 -29.94 17.91
C SER A 482 4.13 -30.42 18.86
N GLY A 483 3.83 -30.52 20.16
CA GLY A 483 4.81 -30.77 21.21
C GLY A 483 5.43 -29.48 21.76
N ARG A 484 4.76 -28.35 21.52
CA ARG A 484 5.06 -27.05 22.12
C ARG A 484 3.87 -26.59 22.95
N LEU A 485 4.15 -26.01 24.11
CA LEU A 485 3.19 -25.25 24.90
C LEU A 485 3.92 -24.01 25.42
N THR A 486 3.36 -22.83 25.22
CA THR A 486 3.96 -21.57 25.71
C THR A 486 2.86 -20.58 26.06
N VAL A 487 3.28 -19.44 26.60
CA VAL A 487 2.47 -18.21 26.65
C VAL A 487 3.03 -17.22 25.62
N PRO A 488 2.21 -16.29 25.09
CA PRO A 488 2.68 -15.23 24.21
C PRO A 488 3.81 -14.44 24.87
N GLU A 489 4.92 -14.32 24.16
CA GLU A 489 6.01 -13.42 24.51
C GLU A 489 5.72 -12.05 23.92
N MET A 490 6.18 -11.00 24.59
CA MET A 490 6.11 -9.65 24.09
C MET A 490 7.01 -9.53 22.85
N GLY A 491 6.38 -9.43 21.67
CA GLY A 491 7.06 -9.25 20.38
C GLY A 491 7.14 -7.78 19.99
N GLU A 492 6.79 -7.46 18.74
CA GLU A 492 6.62 -6.07 18.28
C GLU A 492 5.34 -5.40 18.83
N GLY A 493 4.47 -6.15 19.51
CA GLY A 493 3.26 -5.64 20.17
C GLY A 493 3.46 -5.31 21.65
N GLU A 494 2.49 -4.60 22.21
CA GLU A 494 2.51 -4.11 23.62
C GLU A 494 2.04 -5.16 24.64
N VAL A 495 1.63 -6.35 24.21
CA VAL A 495 1.07 -7.41 25.08
C VAL A 495 1.91 -8.67 25.04
N GLY A 496 2.10 -9.28 26.21
CA GLY A 496 2.79 -10.54 26.36
C GLY A 496 3.75 -10.59 27.53
N ALA A 497 4.44 -11.72 27.66
CA ALA A 497 5.48 -11.88 28.66
C ALA A 497 6.72 -11.05 28.29
N GLY A 498 7.16 -10.17 29.20
CA GLY A 498 8.34 -9.33 29.03
C GLY A 498 9.68 -10.07 29.06
N ALA A 499 9.70 -11.40 29.06
CA ALA A 499 10.91 -12.19 28.96
C ALA A 499 10.63 -13.51 28.20
N PRO A 500 11.66 -14.15 27.62
CA PRO A 500 11.49 -15.41 26.90
C PRO A 500 10.84 -16.51 27.76
N MET A 501 9.87 -17.21 27.19
CA MET A 501 9.06 -18.22 27.85
C MET A 501 9.44 -19.62 27.35
N PRO A 502 9.73 -20.57 28.27
CA PRO A 502 10.19 -21.89 27.86
C PRO A 502 9.05 -22.74 27.31
N ASN A 503 9.38 -23.70 26.44
CA ASN A 503 8.44 -24.74 26.06
C ASN A 503 8.02 -25.60 27.28
N LEU A 504 6.75 -25.53 27.64
CA LEU A 504 6.14 -26.24 28.77
C LEU A 504 5.80 -27.70 28.45
N ALA A 505 5.75 -28.09 27.18
CA ALA A 505 5.47 -29.45 26.72
C ALA A 505 6.73 -30.35 26.78
N ILE A 506 7.24 -30.59 27.98
CA ILE A 506 8.53 -31.28 28.22
C ILE A 506 8.60 -32.75 27.75
N LYS A 507 7.45 -33.38 27.44
CA LYS A 507 7.39 -34.73 26.85
C LYS A 507 7.10 -34.70 25.34
N GLY A 508 7.11 -33.53 24.71
CA GLY A 508 6.69 -33.34 23.33
C GLY A 508 5.17 -33.47 23.18
N LYS A 509 4.73 -34.05 22.07
CA LYS A 509 3.31 -34.17 21.74
C LYS A 509 2.56 -35.00 22.78
N GLY A 510 1.35 -34.57 23.15
CA GLY A 510 0.49 -35.35 24.03
C GLY A 510 -0.45 -34.52 24.90
N ARG A 511 -1.02 -35.19 25.90
CA ARG A 511 -1.95 -34.59 26.86
C ARG A 511 -1.21 -34.12 28.11
N TYR A 512 -1.55 -32.92 28.53
CA TYR A 512 -1.01 -32.24 29.68
C TYR A 512 -2.13 -31.80 30.61
N ARG A 513 -1.73 -31.46 31.83
CA ARG A 513 -2.54 -30.82 32.84
C ARG A 513 -1.92 -29.48 33.12
N LEU A 514 -2.76 -28.46 33.10
CA LEU A 514 -2.41 -27.09 33.43
C LEU A 514 -3.04 -26.80 34.79
N ARG A 515 -2.22 -26.53 35.81
CA ARG A 515 -2.70 -26.05 37.10
C ARG A 515 -2.34 -24.58 37.24
N VAL A 516 -3.35 -23.75 37.42
CA VAL A 516 -3.24 -22.31 37.54
C VAL A 516 -3.51 -21.94 38.99
N TYR A 517 -2.63 -21.13 39.56
CA TYR A 517 -2.80 -20.52 40.86
C TYR A 517 -2.81 -19.00 40.67
N ILE A 518 -3.82 -18.34 41.21
CA ILE A 518 -3.98 -16.88 41.11
C ILE A 518 -4.13 -16.32 42.52
N ARG A 519 -3.45 -15.21 42.78
CA ARG A 519 -3.65 -14.41 43.99
C ARG A 519 -3.47 -12.92 43.69
N VAL A 520 -4.21 -12.10 44.42
CA VAL A 520 -4.05 -10.65 44.40
C VAL A 520 -3.45 -10.23 45.74
N ASN A 521 -2.37 -9.46 45.71
CA ASN A 521 -1.76 -8.87 46.89
C ASN A 521 -1.71 -7.34 46.74
N ASP A 522 -1.30 -6.63 47.80
CA ASP A 522 -1.25 -5.16 47.80
C ASP A 522 -0.30 -4.55 46.74
N ALA A 523 0.58 -5.35 46.14
CA ALA A 523 1.59 -4.91 45.17
C ALA A 523 1.25 -5.25 43.72
N ALA A 524 0.67 -6.43 43.45
CA ALA A 524 0.31 -6.89 42.11
C ALA A 524 -0.55 -8.17 42.15
N GLU A 525 -1.18 -8.49 41.03
CA GLU A 525 -1.70 -9.82 40.75
C GLU A 525 -0.55 -10.78 40.37
N GLU A 526 -0.54 -11.98 40.97
CA GLU A 526 0.49 -13.00 40.75
C GLU A 526 -0.11 -14.31 40.26
N HIS A 527 0.39 -14.79 39.13
CA HIS A 527 -0.02 -16.04 38.52
C HIS A 527 1.11 -17.07 38.56
N LEU A 528 0.79 -18.29 39.00
CA LEU A 528 1.65 -19.45 38.87
C LEU A 528 0.97 -20.49 37.98
N VAL A 529 1.56 -20.74 36.83
CA VAL A 529 1.10 -21.72 35.85
C VAL A 529 2.02 -22.94 35.88
N VAL A 530 1.43 -24.10 36.13
CA VAL A 530 2.14 -25.35 36.30
C VAL A 530 1.65 -26.36 35.28
N VAL A 531 2.54 -26.81 34.39
CA VAL A 531 2.24 -27.79 33.35
C VAL A 531 2.89 -29.13 33.68
N PHE A 532 2.16 -30.23 33.57
CA PHE A 532 2.71 -31.58 33.72
C PHE A 532 1.95 -32.60 32.87
N PRO A 533 2.59 -33.70 32.45
CA PRO A 533 1.91 -34.74 31.68
C PRO A 533 0.74 -35.34 32.46
N GLY A 534 -0.41 -35.53 31.80
CA GLY A 534 -1.56 -36.19 32.40
C GLY A 534 -2.70 -36.39 31.41
N THR A 535 -3.46 -37.48 31.58
CA THR A 535 -4.47 -37.92 30.60
C THR A 535 -5.91 -37.57 31.01
N SER A 536 -6.12 -37.03 32.21
CA SER A 536 -7.45 -36.64 32.68
C SER A 536 -8.01 -35.50 31.85
N SER A 537 -9.25 -35.65 31.39
CA SER A 537 -10.04 -34.60 30.73
C SER A 537 -10.86 -33.77 31.71
N LYS A 538 -10.87 -34.10 33.01
CA LYS A 538 -11.71 -33.41 33.99
C LYS A 538 -11.09 -32.07 34.40
N MET A 539 -11.90 -31.02 34.44
CA MET A 539 -11.55 -29.80 35.15
C MET A 539 -11.70 -30.03 36.66
N LEU A 540 -10.74 -29.53 37.46
CA LEU A 540 -10.75 -29.62 38.92
C LEU A 540 -10.63 -28.21 39.51
N LYS A 541 -11.62 -27.80 40.29
CA LYS A 541 -11.55 -26.58 41.11
C LYS A 541 -11.03 -26.96 42.49
N LEU A 542 -9.78 -26.60 42.79
CA LEU A 542 -9.11 -26.94 44.05
C LEU A 542 -9.32 -25.86 45.12
N LYS A 543 -9.55 -24.61 44.69
CA LYS A 543 -9.95 -23.48 45.54
C LYS A 543 -10.70 -22.42 44.71
N SER A 544 -11.76 -21.85 45.28
CA SER A 544 -12.41 -20.60 44.82
C SER A 544 -12.30 -19.52 45.87
#